data_AF-A0AAV4DBP2-F1
#
_entry.id   AF-A0AAV4DBP2-F1
#
_cell.length_a   1.000
_cell.length_b   1.000
_cell.length_c   1.000
_cell.angle_alpha   90.00
_cell.angle_beta   90.00
_cell.angle_gamma   90.00
#
_symmetry.space_group_name_H-M   'P 1'
#
loop_
_entity.id
_entity.type
_entity.pdbx_description
1 polymer ?
#
loop_
_entity_poly.entity_id
_entity_poly.type
_entity_poly.pdbx_seq_one_letter_code
_entity_poly.pdbx_strand_id
1 'polypeptide(L)'
;MTNVLPGTSDSATLQTDALNMSLEAILLLQHGDILLRGYYTCKKFSDKETRYPIVEKKSSAILTKLDQAFQGPSRQALGLTARFCIHSPTIRLMVNYQEVNSSIEESQQKYYLLDCNKISGRSLMMNLLPGIILTVILVSSLAAEIIKIPLSTTNDHEGSFRRLVRHRRSYRYRPALALLELKTFKDAQIYGPITIGTPGQVFHVIFDTGSSDLWVPSSRCSIWRNRACLNHKKYNRQKSITYEPVGEDFSVEYQAGNVSGHLSKDTITIAGMRVEDQIFGEALRESGIFAKTLPDGILGMGVGTLSSSRQLTVFENMVRQGMLPAPVFSFYISRSKSAAVGSMLTLGGIIPELYTGNFTFLHVTVPRYWEFIMDSIEVAGGRGTFCARGCNTIADSGTTLIVGPMKEANMLNKILGARRMFGMPGMYFFNCFRLSRLPDVDFILNGNRLTLTGADYTVKIGRVCLSAFRGILDNGEMPATWILGSTFMKTYYTVFDRKNFIVGFAKARHF
;
A
#
# COMPACT_ATOMS: atom_id res chain seq x y z
N MET A 1 42.74 -13.85 -55.94
CA MET A 1 42.46 -15.29 -56.04
C MET A 1 41.04 -15.53 -55.56
N THR A 2 40.20 -15.99 -56.48
CA THR A 2 39.04 -16.88 -56.32
C THR A 2 37.86 -16.52 -55.38
N ASN A 3 36.77 -16.12 -56.03
CA ASN A 3 35.43 -16.77 -56.08
C ASN A 3 34.36 -16.60 -54.98
N VAL A 4 33.39 -15.71 -55.26
CA VAL A 4 31.96 -15.97 -55.67
C VAL A 4 30.95 -16.67 -54.70
N LEU A 5 30.00 -15.83 -54.21
CA LEU A 5 28.51 -15.93 -54.08
C LEU A 5 27.82 -17.03 -53.20
N PRO A 6 26.48 -16.98 -52.96
CA PRO A 6 25.75 -16.09 -52.04
C PRO A 6 24.81 -16.88 -51.07
N GLY A 7 24.39 -16.30 -49.94
CA GLY A 7 23.50 -17.03 -49.00
C GLY A 7 22.64 -16.13 -48.13
N THR A 8 21.35 -16.16 -48.38
CA THR A 8 20.24 -15.65 -47.55
C THR A 8 20.10 -16.44 -46.25
N SER A 9 19.90 -15.77 -45.11
CA SER A 9 18.96 -16.21 -44.06
C SER A 9 18.83 -15.18 -42.95
N ASP A 10 17.60 -14.72 -42.79
CA ASP A 10 16.98 -14.03 -41.65
C ASP A 10 17.74 -14.04 -40.32
N SER A 11 18.03 -12.86 -39.78
CA SER A 11 18.29 -12.67 -38.36
C SER A 11 16.96 -12.79 -37.58
N ALA A 12 16.54 -14.02 -37.31
CA ALA A 12 15.51 -14.28 -36.32
C ALA A 12 16.14 -14.13 -34.92
N THR A 13 15.84 -13.00 -34.27
CA THR A 13 15.97 -12.84 -32.82
C THR A 13 15.23 -13.99 -32.12
N LEU A 14 15.98 -14.95 -31.56
CA LEU A 14 15.43 -16.00 -30.71
C LEU A 14 15.02 -15.36 -29.37
N GLN A 15 13.72 -15.10 -29.25
CA GLN A 15 13.01 -14.91 -27.99
C GLN A 15 13.37 -16.07 -27.05
N THR A 16 13.86 -15.75 -25.85
CA THR A 16 13.97 -16.71 -24.76
C THR A 16 12.55 -17.01 -24.26
N ASP A 17 11.92 -18.02 -24.86
CA ASP A 17 10.61 -18.52 -24.46
C ASP A 17 10.64 -19.09 -23.04
N ALA A 18 9.66 -18.69 -22.23
CA ALA A 18 9.51 -19.09 -20.84
C ALA A 18 9.24 -20.61 -20.72
N LEU A 19 10.21 -21.34 -20.15
CA LEU A 19 10.02 -22.70 -19.66
C LEU A 19 9.16 -22.66 -18.39
N ASN A 20 7.91 -23.11 -18.46
CA ASN A 20 7.12 -23.43 -17.28
C ASN A 20 7.60 -24.77 -16.69
N MET A 21 8.31 -24.72 -15.57
CA MET A 21 8.67 -25.90 -14.79
C MET A 21 7.70 -26.08 -13.63
N SER A 22 6.97 -27.20 -13.60
CA SER A 22 6.31 -27.69 -12.39
C SER A 22 7.06 -28.91 -11.87
N LEU A 23 7.28 -28.96 -10.55
CA LEU A 23 7.87 -30.11 -9.87
C LEU A 23 6.87 -30.67 -8.86
N GLU A 24 6.50 -31.93 -9.05
CA GLU A 24 5.64 -32.68 -8.13
C GLU A 24 6.51 -33.69 -7.38
N ALA A 25 6.45 -33.67 -6.04
CA ALA A 25 7.18 -34.60 -5.19
C ALA A 25 6.20 -35.54 -4.48
N ILE A 26 6.36 -36.86 -4.68
CA ILE A 26 5.59 -37.89 -3.97
C ILE A 26 6.51 -38.54 -2.93
N LEU A 27 6.09 -38.53 -1.66
CA LEU A 27 6.74 -39.30 -0.60
C LEU A 27 6.08 -40.67 -0.49
N LEU A 28 6.90 -41.72 -0.60
CA LEU A 28 6.52 -43.09 -0.23
C LEU A 28 7.27 -43.46 1.04
N LEU A 29 6.53 -43.77 2.11
CA LEU A 29 7.07 -44.31 3.35
C LEU A 29 7.00 -45.85 3.25
N GLN A 30 8.14 -46.50 3.07
CA GLN A 30 8.26 -47.95 3.22
C GLN A 30 9.41 -48.24 4.18
N HIS A 31 9.16 -49.02 5.23
CA HIS A 31 10.18 -49.53 6.16
C HIS A 31 11.07 -48.45 6.84
N GLY A 32 10.55 -47.25 7.09
CA GLY A 32 11.28 -46.19 7.79
C GLY A 32 12.26 -45.39 6.93
N ASP A 33 12.32 -45.64 5.62
CA ASP A 33 13.09 -44.85 4.67
C ASP A 33 12.20 -43.82 3.93
N ILE A 34 12.75 -42.62 3.69
CA ILE A 34 12.10 -41.55 2.92
C ILE A 34 12.61 -41.58 1.48
N LEU A 35 11.69 -41.84 0.54
CA LEU A 35 11.96 -41.74 -0.90
C LEU A 35 11.33 -40.45 -1.46
N LEU A 36 12.15 -39.57 -2.03
CA LEU A 36 11.70 -38.34 -2.70
C LEU A 36 11.80 -38.56 -4.21
N ARG A 37 10.66 -38.64 -4.91
CA ARG A 37 10.60 -38.68 -6.38
C ARG A 37 10.13 -37.34 -6.92
N GLY A 38 10.98 -36.67 -7.68
CA GLY A 38 10.64 -35.44 -8.41
C GLY A 38 10.65 -35.68 -9.93
N TYR A 39 9.74 -35.03 -10.64
CA TYR A 39 9.73 -34.99 -12.10
C TYR A 39 9.69 -33.53 -12.55
N TYR A 40 10.36 -33.21 -13.66
CA TYR A 40 10.10 -31.96 -14.37
C TYR A 40 9.34 -32.26 -15.67
N THR A 41 8.43 -31.36 -16.02
CA THR A 41 7.69 -31.37 -17.29
C THR A 41 8.18 -30.22 -18.16
N CYS A 42 8.59 -30.54 -19.38
CA CYS A 42 8.83 -29.53 -20.42
C CYS A 42 7.64 -29.54 -21.38
N LYS A 43 6.95 -28.40 -21.50
CA LYS A 43 5.95 -28.18 -22.55
C LYS A 43 6.61 -27.43 -23.70
N LYS A 44 6.94 -28.14 -24.79
CA LYS A 44 7.19 -27.50 -26.09
C LYS A 44 5.84 -27.31 -26.79
N PHE A 45 5.74 -26.36 -27.72
CA PHE A 45 4.51 -25.97 -28.46
C PHE A 45 3.88 -27.06 -29.36
N SER A 46 4.12 -28.35 -29.08
CA SER A 46 3.37 -29.49 -29.61
C SER A 46 2.82 -30.28 -28.43
N ASP A 47 1.55 -30.67 -28.46
CA ASP A 47 0.72 -31.24 -27.37
C ASP A 47 1.18 -32.56 -26.70
N LYS A 48 2.49 -32.82 -26.57
CA LYS A 48 3.04 -33.95 -25.83
C LYS A 48 3.87 -33.48 -24.64
N GLU A 49 3.32 -33.70 -23.45
CA GLU A 49 4.00 -33.53 -22.17
C GLU A 49 5.04 -34.64 -21.99
N THR A 50 6.32 -34.29 -21.82
CA THR A 50 7.39 -35.27 -21.56
C THR A 50 7.90 -35.09 -20.13
N ARG A 51 7.79 -36.15 -19.32
CA ARG A 51 8.24 -36.19 -17.92
C ARG A 51 9.64 -36.77 -17.83
N TYR A 52 10.53 -36.09 -17.13
CA TYR A 52 11.90 -36.55 -16.91
C TYR A 52 12.14 -36.78 -15.40
N PRO A 53 12.66 -37.96 -15.01
CA PRO A 53 12.92 -38.27 -13.61
C PRO A 53 14.15 -37.51 -13.09
N ILE A 54 14.05 -36.94 -11.89
CA ILE A 54 15.22 -36.47 -11.16
C ILE A 54 15.72 -37.61 -10.26
N VAL A 55 17.01 -37.91 -10.36
CA VAL A 55 17.71 -39.04 -9.71
C VAL A 55 17.48 -39.08 -8.19
N GLU A 56 17.23 -40.29 -7.68
CA GLU A 56 17.04 -40.64 -6.27
C GLU A 56 18.20 -40.14 -5.39
N LYS A 57 17.90 -39.35 -4.35
CA LYS A 57 18.89 -38.99 -3.33
C LYS A 57 18.33 -38.92 -1.92
N LYS A 58 18.97 -39.64 -0.99
CA LYS A 58 18.83 -39.49 0.47
C LYS A 58 19.59 -38.22 0.91
N SER A 59 18.95 -37.33 1.67
CA SER A 59 19.59 -36.12 2.23
C SER A 59 19.43 -36.08 3.75
N SER A 60 20.56 -36.14 4.46
CA SER A 60 20.62 -36.07 5.94
C SER A 60 20.11 -34.74 6.50
N ALA A 61 20.20 -33.65 5.74
CA ALA A 61 19.69 -32.34 6.15
C ALA A 61 18.15 -32.29 6.17
N ILE A 62 17.50 -33.03 5.27
CA ILE A 62 16.03 -33.16 5.23
C ILE A 62 15.56 -34.04 6.39
N LEU A 63 16.25 -35.17 6.61
CA LEU A 63 15.99 -36.07 7.74
C LEU A 63 16.13 -35.34 9.09
N THR A 64 17.17 -34.54 9.29
CA THR A 64 17.40 -33.79 10.53
C THR A 64 16.30 -32.76 10.80
N LYS A 65 15.78 -32.07 9.76
CA LYS A 65 14.69 -31.10 9.93
C LYS A 65 13.33 -31.75 10.15
N LEU A 66 13.09 -32.93 9.57
CA LEU A 66 11.90 -33.73 9.86
C LEU A 66 11.98 -34.30 11.27
N ASP A 67 13.13 -34.81 11.71
CA ASP A 67 13.34 -35.24 13.10
C ASP A 67 13.06 -34.10 14.08
N GLN A 68 13.58 -32.89 13.82
CA GLN A 68 13.26 -31.70 14.63
C GLN A 68 11.76 -31.34 14.62
N ALA A 69 11.06 -31.59 13.51
CA ALA A 69 9.61 -31.35 13.43
C ALA A 69 8.80 -32.35 14.28
N PHE A 70 9.32 -33.57 14.43
CA PHE A 70 8.67 -34.68 15.12
C PHE A 70 9.30 -35.04 16.48
N GLN A 71 10.22 -34.22 17.02
CA GLN A 71 10.71 -34.38 18.39
C GLN A 71 9.60 -34.06 19.40
N GLY A 72 8.98 -35.12 19.92
CA GLY A 72 7.97 -35.11 21.00
C GLY A 72 7.14 -36.40 20.97
N PRO A 73 6.73 -36.98 22.12
CA PRO A 73 6.14 -38.34 22.15
C PRO A 73 4.73 -38.53 21.52
N SER A 74 4.14 -37.54 20.83
CA SER A 74 2.70 -37.57 20.55
C SER A 74 2.28 -36.81 19.27
N ARG A 75 2.98 -36.95 18.14
CA ARG A 75 2.62 -36.30 16.86
C ARG A 75 2.45 -37.29 15.71
N GLN A 76 1.33 -37.21 14.99
CA GLN A 76 1.07 -38.01 13.78
C GLN A 76 1.11 -37.10 12.55
N ALA A 77 1.89 -37.48 11.54
CA ALA A 77 1.99 -36.74 10.28
C ALA A 77 0.77 -37.03 9.38
N LEU A 78 0.09 -35.97 8.93
CA LEU A 78 -1.08 -36.07 8.03
C LEU A 78 -0.70 -35.86 6.55
N GLY A 79 0.41 -35.18 6.28
CA GLY A 79 0.90 -34.97 4.92
C GLY A 79 2.07 -33.98 4.85
N LEU A 80 2.87 -34.10 3.79
CA LEU A 80 4.00 -33.21 3.50
C LEU A 80 3.87 -32.68 2.08
N THR A 81 4.03 -31.38 1.89
CA THR A 81 4.08 -30.77 0.55
C THR A 81 5.33 -29.92 0.44
N ALA A 82 6.12 -30.14 -0.62
CA ALA A 82 7.30 -29.35 -0.93
C ALA A 82 7.03 -28.50 -2.18
N ARG A 83 7.32 -27.21 -2.14
CA ARG A 83 7.28 -26.34 -3.33
C ARG A 83 8.66 -25.71 -3.58
N PHE A 84 9.08 -25.76 -4.83
CA PHE A 84 10.30 -25.13 -5.33
C PHE A 84 9.94 -23.80 -5.99
N CYS A 85 10.72 -22.75 -5.72
CA CYS A 85 10.60 -21.49 -6.42
C CYS A 85 11.68 -21.41 -7.50
N ILE A 86 11.27 -21.22 -8.75
CA ILE A 86 12.14 -21.26 -9.95
C ILE A 86 13.31 -20.24 -9.88
N HIS A 87 13.19 -19.21 -9.03
CA HIS A 87 14.16 -18.12 -8.89
C HIS A 87 14.73 -18.00 -7.46
N SER A 88 14.65 -19.04 -6.63
CA SER A 88 15.16 -19.01 -5.25
C SER A 88 15.96 -20.27 -4.90
N PRO A 89 17.10 -20.16 -4.20
CA PRO A 89 17.89 -21.31 -3.73
C PRO A 89 17.25 -22.01 -2.51
N THR A 90 15.98 -21.78 -2.20
CA THR A 90 15.31 -22.36 -1.03
C THR A 90 14.11 -23.23 -1.40
N ILE A 91 13.99 -24.39 -0.73
CA ILE A 91 12.81 -25.25 -0.77
C ILE A 91 11.92 -24.92 0.42
N ARG A 92 10.63 -24.67 0.18
CA ARG A 92 9.64 -24.52 1.25
C ARG A 92 8.97 -25.86 1.49
N LEU A 93 9.15 -26.42 2.68
CA LEU A 93 8.45 -27.61 3.16
C LEU A 93 7.28 -27.19 4.04
N MET A 94 6.10 -27.66 3.70
CA MET A 94 4.92 -27.58 4.56
C MET A 94 4.68 -28.95 5.17
N VAL A 95 4.62 -29.00 6.50
CA VAL A 95 4.32 -30.21 7.28
C VAL A 95 2.95 -30.02 7.93
N ASN A 96 2.03 -30.93 7.62
CA ASN A 96 0.75 -31.03 8.30
C ASN A 96 0.83 -32.16 9.34
N TYR A 97 0.51 -31.87 10.59
CA TYR A 97 0.52 -32.87 11.67
C TYR A 97 -0.63 -32.64 12.66
N GLN A 98 -0.92 -33.69 13.43
CA GLN A 98 -1.91 -33.70 14.50
C GLN A 98 -1.24 -34.12 15.82
N GLU A 99 -1.58 -33.44 16.92
CA GLU A 99 -1.13 -33.82 18.27
C GLU A 99 -2.11 -34.80 18.89
N VAL A 100 -1.60 -35.92 19.41
CA VAL A 100 -2.40 -37.07 19.83
C VAL A 100 -2.89 -36.96 21.29
N ASN A 101 -2.50 -35.91 22.03
CA ASN A 101 -2.75 -35.80 23.48
C ASN A 101 -3.71 -34.67 23.92
N SER A 102 -4.41 -34.00 23.00
CA SER A 102 -5.49 -33.07 23.35
C SER A 102 -6.84 -33.64 22.94
N SER A 103 -7.85 -33.55 23.80
CA SER A 103 -9.24 -33.92 23.51
C SER A 103 -9.93 -33.00 22.49
N ILE A 104 -9.14 -32.33 21.63
CA ILE A 104 -9.53 -31.41 20.57
C ILE A 104 -8.64 -31.76 19.37
N GLU A 105 -9.25 -32.20 18.27
CA GLU A 105 -8.59 -32.47 17.00
C GLU A 105 -8.33 -31.14 16.26
N GLU A 106 -7.17 -30.53 16.47
CA GLU A 106 -6.79 -29.32 15.74
C GLU A 106 -5.60 -29.63 14.81
N SER A 107 -5.81 -29.50 13.50
CA SER A 107 -4.76 -29.71 12.49
C SER A 107 -3.78 -28.54 12.49
N GLN A 108 -2.49 -28.80 12.71
CA GLN A 108 -1.46 -27.76 12.75
C GLN A 108 -0.61 -27.79 11.47
N GLN A 109 -0.28 -26.60 10.96
CA GLN A 109 0.58 -26.42 9.78
C GLN A 109 1.88 -25.72 10.17
N LYS A 110 3.01 -26.28 9.75
CA LYS A 110 4.33 -25.68 10.01
C LYS A 110 5.19 -25.64 8.76
N TYR A 111 5.84 -24.50 8.55
CA TYR A 111 6.66 -24.23 7.37
C TYR A 111 8.15 -24.27 7.73
N TYR A 112 8.93 -24.98 6.93
CA TYR A 112 10.39 -25.02 7.03
C TYR A 112 11.01 -24.55 5.72
N LEU A 113 12.00 -23.68 5.83
CA LEU A 113 12.83 -23.26 4.71
C LEU A 113 14.12 -24.09 4.71
N LEU A 114 14.40 -24.78 3.61
CA LEU A 114 15.62 -25.52 3.36
C LEU A 114 16.47 -24.77 2.34
N ASP A 115 17.75 -24.62 2.61
CA ASP A 115 18.72 -24.04 1.69
C ASP A 115 19.29 -25.14 0.80
N CYS A 116 19.09 -25.02 -0.52
CA CYS A 116 19.59 -25.96 -1.53
C CYS A 116 21.11 -26.10 -1.50
N ASN A 117 21.83 -25.05 -1.10
CA ASN A 117 23.30 -25.09 -1.05
C ASN A 117 23.81 -25.97 0.09
N LYS A 118 22.98 -26.23 1.11
CA LYS A 118 23.29 -27.15 2.22
C LYS A 118 22.85 -28.58 1.97
N ILE A 119 22.20 -28.85 0.83
CA ILE A 119 21.79 -30.20 0.40
C ILE A 119 22.96 -30.93 -0.31
N SER A 120 24.19 -30.40 -0.24
CA SER A 120 25.36 -30.99 -0.89
C SER A 120 25.80 -32.33 -0.25
N GLY A 121 25.21 -33.43 -0.70
CA GLY A 121 25.91 -34.71 -0.76
C GLY A 121 26.90 -34.65 -1.93
N ARG A 122 28.20 -34.60 -1.63
CA ARG A 122 29.31 -34.62 -2.60
C ARG A 122 29.03 -35.55 -3.77
N SER A 123 28.91 -34.99 -4.98
CA SER A 123 29.51 -35.54 -6.21
C SER A 123 29.27 -34.55 -7.34
N LEU A 124 30.20 -33.62 -7.51
CA LEU A 124 30.53 -32.95 -8.76
C LEU A 124 31.82 -32.16 -8.54
N MET A 125 32.91 -32.90 -8.42
CA MET A 125 34.23 -32.40 -8.76
C MET A 125 34.80 -33.33 -9.82
N MET A 126 34.89 -32.84 -11.05
CA MET A 126 35.99 -33.21 -11.93
C MET A 126 36.30 -32.04 -12.86
N ASN A 127 37.39 -31.37 -12.51
CA ASN A 127 38.41 -30.78 -13.39
C ASN A 127 38.04 -29.52 -14.20
N LEU A 128 38.58 -28.36 -13.77
CA LEU A 128 39.67 -27.67 -14.48
C LEU A 128 40.20 -26.49 -13.63
N LEU A 129 41.40 -26.71 -13.06
CA LEU A 129 42.50 -25.80 -12.65
C LEU A 129 42.30 -24.55 -11.75
N PRO A 130 43.29 -24.24 -10.87
CA PRO A 130 43.18 -23.23 -9.81
C PRO A 130 43.76 -21.89 -10.23
N GLY A 131 42.97 -20.82 -10.12
CA GLY A 131 43.42 -19.45 -10.32
C GLY A 131 42.62 -18.50 -9.43
N ILE A 132 43.12 -18.30 -8.21
CA ILE A 132 43.00 -17.09 -7.38
C ILE A 132 41.69 -16.29 -7.59
N ILE A 133 40.64 -16.61 -6.83
CA ILE A 133 39.63 -15.60 -6.49
C ILE A 133 39.33 -15.70 -5.00
N LEU A 134 39.79 -14.67 -4.31
CA LEU A 134 39.46 -14.24 -2.96
C LEU A 134 37.93 -14.30 -2.75
N THR A 135 37.40 -15.37 -2.18
CA THR A 135 35.98 -15.43 -1.80
C THR A 135 35.77 -14.66 -0.51
N VAL A 136 35.54 -13.36 -0.66
CA VAL A 136 34.76 -12.57 0.30
C VAL A 136 33.39 -13.24 0.39
N ILE A 137 33.13 -13.98 1.48
CA ILE A 137 31.80 -14.49 1.78
C ILE A 137 30.95 -13.29 2.17
N LEU A 138 30.34 -12.66 1.15
CA LEU A 138 29.21 -11.76 1.34
C LEU A 138 28.04 -12.61 1.82
N VAL A 139 27.86 -12.66 3.14
CA VAL A 139 26.60 -13.10 3.75
C VAL A 139 25.57 -12.03 3.42
N SER A 140 24.99 -12.08 2.21
CA SER A 140 23.81 -11.29 1.89
C SER A 140 22.66 -11.90 2.69
N SER A 141 22.30 -11.27 3.81
CA SER A 141 21.09 -11.63 4.53
C SER A 141 19.91 -11.43 3.56
N LEU A 142 19.25 -12.52 3.15
CA LEU A 142 17.97 -12.43 2.44
C LEU A 142 16.90 -12.08 3.48
N ALA A 143 16.95 -10.86 3.99
CA ALA A 143 15.76 -10.23 4.53
C ALA A 143 14.81 -10.03 3.35
N ALA A 144 13.53 -10.35 3.52
CA ALA A 144 12.53 -9.87 2.56
C ALA A 144 12.70 -8.35 2.47
N GLU A 145 12.98 -7.84 1.27
CA GLU A 145 13.30 -6.43 1.09
C GLU A 145 12.04 -5.60 1.35
N ILE A 146 12.20 -4.43 1.98
CA ILE A 146 11.12 -3.46 2.10
C ILE A 146 10.64 -3.05 0.69
N ILE A 147 9.34 -3.03 0.47
CA ILE A 147 8.76 -2.74 -0.84
C ILE A 147 8.56 -1.24 -0.96
N LYS A 148 9.13 -0.64 -2.00
CA LYS A 148 9.07 0.79 -2.27
C LYS A 148 8.12 1.07 -3.41
N ILE A 149 7.07 1.85 -3.15
CA ILE A 149 6.05 2.23 -4.12
C ILE A 149 6.15 3.74 -4.35
N PRO A 150 6.70 4.19 -5.49
CA PRO A 150 6.66 5.59 -5.87
C PRO A 150 5.21 6.07 -5.98
N LEU A 151 4.93 7.22 -5.39
CA LEU A 151 3.60 7.82 -5.41
C LEU A 151 3.59 9.09 -6.26
N SER A 152 2.56 9.22 -7.08
CA SER A 152 2.28 10.42 -7.84
C SER A 152 1.48 11.41 -6.99
N THR A 153 1.73 12.70 -7.18
CA THR A 153 0.91 13.77 -6.59
C THR A 153 0.24 14.55 -7.69
N THR A 154 -1.03 14.86 -7.51
CA THR A 154 -1.87 15.42 -8.57
C THR A 154 -1.67 16.91 -8.89
N ASN A 155 -0.71 17.60 -8.25
CA ASN A 155 -0.34 18.98 -8.60
C ASN A 155 0.06 19.16 -10.08
N ASP A 156 0.16 18.09 -10.89
CA ASP A 156 0.67 17.98 -12.26
C ASP A 156 -0.08 18.71 -13.39
N HIS A 157 -1.14 19.47 -13.11
CA HIS A 157 -1.81 20.24 -14.15
C HIS A 157 -2.07 21.71 -13.77
N GLU A 158 -1.05 22.55 -13.94
CA GLU A 158 -1.08 24.01 -13.73
C GLU A 158 -1.83 24.80 -14.84
N GLY A 159 -2.73 24.16 -15.59
CA GLY A 159 -3.24 24.71 -16.86
C GLY A 159 -4.44 25.67 -16.80
N SER A 160 -5.25 25.70 -15.73
CA SER A 160 -6.64 26.17 -15.88
C SER A 160 -7.00 27.55 -15.29
N PHE A 161 -6.07 28.30 -14.66
CA PHE A 161 -6.44 29.58 -14.02
C PHE A 161 -6.50 30.79 -14.98
N ARG A 162 -5.94 30.69 -16.20
CA ARG A 162 -5.79 31.84 -17.11
C ARG A 162 -7.09 32.38 -17.73
N ARG A 163 -8.22 31.66 -17.69
CA ARG A 163 -9.47 32.09 -18.37
C ARG A 163 -10.47 32.86 -17.51
N LEU A 164 -10.40 32.81 -16.18
CA LEU A 164 -11.49 33.31 -15.31
C LEU A 164 -11.26 34.71 -14.70
N VAL A 165 -10.07 35.29 -14.84
CA VAL A 165 -9.79 36.64 -14.30
C VAL A 165 -10.19 37.77 -15.29
N ARG A 166 -10.67 37.44 -16.51
CA ARG A 166 -11.02 38.47 -17.52
C ARG A 166 -12.51 38.76 -17.72
N HIS A 167 -13.44 38.13 -17.00
CA HIS A 167 -14.87 38.47 -17.14
C HIS A 167 -15.47 38.90 -15.80
N ARG A 168 -15.30 40.20 -15.50
CA ARG A 168 -16.23 40.94 -14.66
C ARG A 168 -17.57 41.01 -15.38
N ARG A 169 -18.55 40.24 -14.91
CA ARG A 169 -19.97 40.63 -14.77
C ARG A 169 -20.79 39.39 -14.39
N SER A 170 -21.34 39.43 -13.18
CA SER A 170 -22.68 38.91 -12.88
C SER A 170 -22.99 37.47 -13.31
N TYR A 171 -22.26 36.47 -12.81
CA TYR A 171 -22.73 35.08 -12.84
C TYR A 171 -22.50 34.43 -11.46
N ARG A 172 -23.53 33.72 -10.98
CA ARG A 172 -23.66 33.09 -9.64
C ARG A 172 -22.34 32.47 -9.14
N TYR A 173 -21.96 32.81 -7.91
CA TYR A 173 -20.72 32.42 -7.21
C TYR A 173 -20.59 30.90 -6.87
N ARG A 174 -21.67 30.12 -6.93
CA ARG A 174 -21.69 28.68 -6.57
C ARG A 174 -20.71 27.78 -7.37
N PRO A 175 -20.61 27.85 -8.71
CA PRO A 175 -19.67 27.03 -9.48
C PRO A 175 -18.19 27.28 -9.19
N ALA A 176 -17.77 28.52 -8.86
CA ALA A 176 -16.37 28.82 -8.54
C ALA A 176 -15.94 28.20 -7.20
N LEU A 177 -16.88 28.08 -6.26
CA LEU A 177 -16.66 27.51 -4.93
C LEU A 177 -16.50 25.98 -5.00
N ALA A 178 -17.44 25.28 -5.63
CA ALA A 178 -17.30 23.84 -5.86
C ALA A 178 -16.03 23.51 -6.64
N LEU A 179 -15.62 24.36 -7.59
CA LEU A 179 -14.40 24.20 -8.36
C LEU A 179 -13.13 24.31 -7.52
N LEU A 180 -13.05 25.21 -6.53
CA LEU A 180 -11.87 25.37 -5.69
C LEU A 180 -11.74 24.23 -4.66
N GLU A 181 -12.85 23.76 -4.10
CA GLU A 181 -12.87 22.58 -3.23
C GLU A 181 -12.45 21.34 -4.04
N LEU A 182 -13.08 21.12 -5.20
CA LEU A 182 -12.69 20.09 -6.16
C LEU A 182 -11.22 20.21 -6.58
N LYS A 183 -10.69 21.43 -6.76
CA LYS A 183 -9.30 21.62 -7.15
C LYS A 183 -8.32 21.35 -6.01
N THR A 184 -8.69 21.70 -4.77
CA THR A 184 -7.92 21.34 -3.58
C THR A 184 -7.84 19.82 -3.42
N PHE A 185 -8.97 19.12 -3.61
CA PHE A 185 -8.99 17.65 -3.67
C PHE A 185 -8.20 17.10 -4.87
N LYS A 186 -8.36 17.70 -6.06
CA LYS A 186 -7.64 17.29 -7.27
C LYS A 186 -6.16 17.58 -7.23
N ASP A 187 -5.62 18.53 -6.49
CA ASP A 187 -4.20 18.93 -6.56
C ASP A 187 -3.36 18.34 -5.40
N ALA A 188 -4.00 17.61 -4.46
CA ALA A 188 -3.33 17.11 -3.25
C ALA A 188 -3.52 15.61 -2.95
N GLN A 189 -4.03 14.83 -3.90
CA GLN A 189 -4.16 13.38 -3.77
C GLN A 189 -2.83 12.69 -4.05
N ILE A 190 -2.52 11.69 -3.23
CA ILE A 190 -1.33 10.86 -3.34
C ILE A 190 -1.81 9.47 -3.76
N TYR A 191 -1.35 9.02 -4.92
CA TYR A 191 -1.86 7.82 -5.54
C TYR A 191 -0.76 7.05 -6.24
N GLY A 192 -0.98 5.77 -6.47
CA GLY A 192 -0.04 4.93 -7.21
C GLY A 192 -0.74 3.80 -7.96
N PRO A 193 0.02 3.08 -8.80
CA PRO A 193 -0.54 2.02 -9.62
C PRO A 193 -0.75 0.73 -8.82
N ILE A 194 -1.85 0.07 -9.11
CA ILE A 194 -2.10 -1.34 -8.77
C ILE A 194 -2.60 -2.07 -10.02
N THR A 195 -2.57 -3.39 -10.04
CA THR A 195 -3.30 -4.17 -11.05
C THR A 195 -4.29 -5.13 -10.41
N ILE A 196 -5.42 -5.36 -11.06
CA ILE A 196 -6.46 -6.28 -10.62
C ILE A 196 -6.69 -7.33 -11.70
N GLY A 197 -6.65 -8.60 -11.33
CA GLY A 197 -6.92 -9.73 -12.21
C GLY A 197 -5.73 -10.33 -12.94
N THR A 198 -6.02 -11.38 -13.71
CA THR A 198 -5.04 -12.09 -14.55
C THR A 198 -5.58 -12.24 -15.98
N PRO A 199 -4.98 -11.63 -17.01
CA PRO A 199 -3.90 -10.64 -16.95
C PRO A 199 -4.32 -9.36 -16.19
N GLY A 200 -3.33 -8.69 -15.58
CA GLY A 200 -3.55 -7.54 -14.71
C GLY A 200 -4.14 -6.32 -15.43
N GLN A 201 -5.26 -5.81 -14.91
CA GLN A 201 -5.87 -4.55 -15.34
C GLN A 201 -5.36 -3.41 -14.45
N VAL A 202 -4.71 -2.40 -15.04
CA VAL A 202 -4.03 -1.33 -14.30
C VAL A 202 -5.00 -0.25 -13.81
N PHE A 203 -4.92 0.11 -12.54
CA PHE A 203 -5.65 1.22 -11.91
C PHE A 203 -4.71 2.13 -11.14
N HIS A 204 -5.06 3.40 -11.03
CA HIS A 204 -4.42 4.34 -10.10
C HIS A 204 -5.32 4.55 -8.90
N VAL A 205 -4.83 4.25 -7.70
CA VAL A 205 -5.62 4.32 -6.47
C VAL A 205 -4.99 5.25 -5.45
N ILE A 206 -5.82 5.93 -4.69
CA ILE A 206 -5.40 6.64 -3.47
C ILE A 206 -5.10 5.59 -2.40
N PHE A 207 -3.93 5.65 -1.78
CA PHE A 207 -3.64 4.86 -0.59
C PHE A 207 -4.11 5.64 0.64
N ASP A 208 -5.23 5.20 1.22
CA ASP A 208 -6.03 5.98 2.16
C ASP A 208 -6.06 5.34 3.55
N THR A 209 -5.36 5.92 4.54
CA THR A 209 -5.40 5.42 5.92
C THR A 209 -6.68 5.79 6.68
N GLY A 210 -7.55 6.64 6.11
CA GLY A 210 -8.87 6.98 6.65
C GLY A 210 -9.98 5.99 6.29
N SER A 211 -9.73 5.04 5.38
CA SER A 211 -10.69 4.00 4.97
C SER A 211 -10.04 2.61 4.87
N SER A 212 -10.85 1.55 4.71
CA SER A 212 -10.36 0.17 4.71
C SER A 212 -10.77 -0.67 3.50
N ASP A 213 -11.75 -0.23 2.71
CA ASP A 213 -12.16 -0.95 1.51
C ASP A 213 -11.27 -0.59 0.32
N LEU A 214 -10.92 -1.59 -0.50
CA LEU A 214 -10.47 -1.37 -1.88
C LEU A 214 -11.71 -1.31 -2.77
N TRP A 215 -11.81 -0.29 -3.61
CA TRP A 215 -12.81 -0.26 -4.68
C TRP A 215 -12.28 0.40 -5.95
N VAL A 216 -12.79 -0.05 -7.09
CA VAL A 216 -12.55 0.54 -8.41
C VAL A 216 -13.84 0.56 -9.25
N PRO A 217 -13.96 1.45 -10.25
CA PRO A 217 -15.12 1.50 -11.14
C PRO A 217 -15.31 0.17 -11.88
N SER A 218 -16.54 -0.34 -11.94
CA SER A 218 -16.87 -1.55 -12.70
C SER A 218 -17.12 -1.23 -14.17
N SER A 219 -16.81 -2.16 -15.07
CA SER A 219 -17.22 -2.08 -16.48
C SER A 219 -18.74 -2.01 -16.65
N ARG A 220 -19.48 -2.49 -15.65
CA ARG A 220 -20.94 -2.44 -15.56
C ARG A 220 -21.47 -1.11 -15.03
N CYS A 221 -20.61 -0.18 -14.62
CA CYS A 221 -21.05 1.17 -14.29
C CYS A 221 -21.49 1.90 -15.56
N SER A 222 -22.81 2.07 -15.70
CA SER A 222 -23.44 2.69 -16.86
C SER A 222 -23.17 4.18 -16.90
N ILE A 223 -22.46 4.63 -17.93
CA ILE A 223 -22.14 6.05 -18.18
C ILE A 223 -23.38 6.93 -18.33
N TRP A 224 -24.51 6.34 -18.74
CA TRP A 224 -25.79 7.02 -18.91
C TRP A 224 -26.49 7.28 -17.59
N ARG A 225 -26.23 6.43 -16.58
CA ARG A 225 -26.81 6.52 -15.23
C ARG A 225 -25.86 7.18 -14.23
N ASN A 226 -24.56 7.10 -14.46
CA ASN A 226 -23.54 7.71 -13.62
C ASN A 226 -22.38 8.27 -14.46
N ARG A 227 -22.31 9.61 -14.54
CA ARG A 227 -21.25 10.31 -15.26
C ARG A 227 -19.87 10.19 -14.61
N ALA A 228 -19.77 9.77 -13.34
CA ALA A 228 -18.48 9.55 -12.69
C ALA A 228 -17.66 8.46 -13.37
N CYS A 229 -18.35 7.44 -13.86
CA CYS A 229 -17.74 6.33 -14.58
C CYS A 229 -17.34 6.65 -16.03
N LEU A 230 -17.36 7.92 -16.47
CA LEU A 230 -16.92 8.28 -17.84
C LEU A 230 -15.41 8.43 -17.95
N ASN A 231 -14.75 8.93 -16.88
CA ASN A 231 -13.38 9.44 -16.97
C ASN A 231 -12.34 8.50 -16.35
N HIS A 232 -12.75 7.36 -15.81
CA HIS A 232 -11.88 6.41 -15.11
C HIS A 232 -11.80 5.08 -15.83
N LYS A 233 -10.69 4.38 -15.59
CA LYS A 233 -10.55 2.99 -15.99
C LYS A 233 -11.56 2.14 -15.24
N LYS A 234 -12.00 1.06 -15.88
CA LYS A 234 -13.03 0.18 -15.35
C LYS A 234 -12.54 -1.25 -15.29
N TYR A 235 -12.78 -1.89 -14.16
CA TYR A 235 -12.53 -3.30 -13.97
C TYR A 235 -13.53 -4.14 -14.75
N ASN A 236 -13.01 -5.00 -15.63
CA ASN A 236 -13.79 -5.96 -16.38
C ASN A 236 -13.49 -7.38 -15.88
N ARG A 237 -14.39 -7.93 -15.08
CA ARG A 237 -14.31 -9.30 -14.55
C ARG A 237 -14.17 -10.38 -15.63
N GLN A 238 -14.72 -10.18 -16.83
CA GLN A 238 -14.65 -11.16 -17.92
C GLN A 238 -13.24 -11.28 -18.52
N LYS A 239 -12.35 -10.34 -18.21
CA LYS A 239 -10.96 -10.35 -18.67
C LYS A 239 -10.00 -10.97 -17.66
N SER A 240 -10.48 -11.41 -16.49
CA SER A 240 -9.65 -12.00 -15.45
C SER A 240 -9.95 -13.49 -15.30
N ILE A 241 -8.92 -14.33 -15.43
CA ILE A 241 -9.02 -15.78 -15.18
C ILE A 241 -8.98 -16.12 -13.69
N THR A 242 -8.59 -15.18 -12.83
CA THR A 242 -8.53 -15.34 -11.36
C THR A 242 -9.71 -14.69 -10.66
N TYR A 243 -10.66 -14.15 -11.41
CA TYR A 243 -11.88 -13.58 -10.85
C TYR A 243 -12.79 -14.68 -10.28
N GLU A 244 -13.30 -14.41 -9.08
CA GLU A 244 -14.37 -15.19 -8.46
C GLU A 244 -15.52 -14.27 -8.01
N PRO A 245 -16.78 -14.65 -8.29
CA PRO A 245 -17.93 -13.90 -7.81
C PRO A 245 -18.06 -14.00 -6.28
N VAL A 246 -18.29 -12.87 -5.62
CA VAL A 246 -18.77 -12.83 -4.23
C VAL A 246 -20.25 -12.45 -4.23
N GLY A 247 -20.60 -11.34 -4.88
CA GLY A 247 -21.99 -10.98 -5.23
C GLY A 247 -22.75 -10.19 -4.17
N GLU A 248 -22.22 -10.06 -2.95
CA GLU A 248 -22.78 -9.19 -1.90
C GLU A 248 -22.69 -7.71 -2.31
N ASP A 249 -23.69 -6.91 -1.91
CA ASP A 249 -23.66 -5.47 -2.13
C ASP A 249 -22.70 -4.78 -1.16
N PHE A 250 -22.04 -3.72 -1.61
CA PHE A 250 -21.28 -2.85 -0.73
C PHE A 250 -21.64 -1.38 -0.98
N SER A 251 -21.54 -0.58 0.08
CA SER A 251 -21.60 0.86 0.00
C SER A 251 -20.62 1.49 0.98
N VAL A 252 -19.87 2.48 0.52
CA VAL A 252 -18.94 3.25 1.34
C VAL A 252 -19.34 4.71 1.25
N GLU A 253 -19.44 5.37 2.40
CA GLU A 253 -19.71 6.79 2.52
C GLU A 253 -18.43 7.51 2.97
N TYR A 254 -17.99 8.45 2.14
CA TYR A 254 -16.90 9.37 2.45
C TYR A 254 -17.49 10.75 2.74
N GLN A 255 -16.73 11.60 3.43
CA GLN A 255 -17.13 12.98 3.70
C GLN A 255 -17.51 13.76 2.42
N ALA A 256 -16.86 13.47 1.30
CA ALA A 256 -17.08 14.15 0.03
C ALA A 256 -18.21 13.54 -0.82
N GLY A 257 -18.62 12.31 -0.54
CA GLY A 257 -19.61 11.56 -1.32
C GLY A 257 -19.53 10.05 -1.10
N ASN A 258 -20.43 9.32 -1.74
CA ASN A 258 -20.55 7.88 -1.58
C ASN A 258 -20.20 7.09 -2.85
N VAL A 259 -19.91 5.81 -2.64
CA VAL A 259 -19.72 4.79 -3.66
C VAL A 259 -20.54 3.55 -3.29
N SER A 260 -21.15 2.89 -4.28
CA SER A 260 -21.91 1.66 -4.08
C SER A 260 -21.77 0.70 -5.27
N GLY A 261 -21.83 -0.59 -5.01
CA GLY A 261 -21.77 -1.63 -6.03
C GLY A 261 -21.81 -3.03 -5.44
N HIS A 262 -21.03 -3.95 -6.00
CA HIS A 262 -20.95 -5.34 -5.51
C HIS A 262 -19.51 -5.74 -5.17
N LEU A 263 -19.37 -6.67 -4.25
CA LEU A 263 -18.11 -7.32 -3.94
C LEU A 263 -17.74 -8.36 -4.99
N SER A 264 -16.44 -8.41 -5.28
CA SER A 264 -15.79 -9.38 -6.15
C SER A 264 -14.48 -9.81 -5.52
N LYS A 265 -14.01 -11.02 -5.83
CA LYS A 265 -12.71 -11.52 -5.39
C LYS A 265 -11.79 -11.67 -6.59
N ASP A 266 -10.55 -11.19 -6.48
CA ASP A 266 -9.52 -11.38 -7.51
C ASP A 266 -8.11 -11.17 -6.93
N THR A 267 -7.08 -11.42 -7.73
CA THR A 267 -5.68 -11.11 -7.42
C THR A 267 -5.39 -9.62 -7.61
N ILE A 268 -4.82 -8.98 -6.58
CA ILE A 268 -4.28 -7.62 -6.68
C ILE A 268 -2.76 -7.69 -6.77
N THR A 269 -2.15 -6.96 -7.69
CA THR A 269 -0.69 -6.81 -7.74
C THR A 269 -0.27 -5.40 -7.37
N ILE A 270 0.65 -5.27 -6.42
CA ILE A 270 1.23 -4.00 -5.96
C ILE A 270 2.74 -4.15 -5.95
N ALA A 271 3.46 -3.31 -6.71
CA ALA A 271 4.92 -3.38 -6.85
C ALA A 271 5.46 -4.81 -7.12
N GLY A 272 4.78 -5.57 -7.99
CA GLY A 272 5.14 -6.95 -8.34
C GLY A 272 4.67 -8.02 -7.34
N MET A 273 4.16 -7.63 -6.17
CA MET A 273 3.63 -8.55 -5.17
C MET A 273 2.18 -8.89 -5.48
N ARG A 274 1.89 -10.18 -5.66
CA ARG A 274 0.55 -10.70 -5.98
C ARG A 274 -0.18 -11.07 -4.69
N VAL A 275 -1.11 -10.23 -4.26
CA VAL A 275 -2.05 -10.50 -3.16
C VAL A 275 -3.22 -11.31 -3.70
N GLU A 276 -3.25 -12.59 -3.35
CA GLU A 276 -4.30 -13.51 -3.78
C GLU A 276 -5.55 -13.38 -2.91
N ASP A 277 -6.70 -13.82 -3.44
CA ASP A 277 -7.99 -13.85 -2.72
C ASP A 277 -8.43 -12.52 -2.09
N GLN A 278 -8.11 -11.39 -2.71
CA GLN A 278 -8.57 -10.10 -2.22
C GLN A 278 -10.02 -9.86 -2.63
N ILE A 279 -10.88 -9.62 -1.64
CA ILE A 279 -12.24 -9.13 -1.88
C ILE A 279 -12.21 -7.61 -1.99
N PHE A 280 -12.83 -7.05 -3.02
CA PHE A 280 -12.88 -5.62 -3.29
C PHE A 280 -14.21 -5.21 -3.90
N GLY A 281 -14.49 -3.92 -3.85
CA GLY A 281 -15.69 -3.31 -4.38
C GLY A 281 -15.60 -2.99 -5.87
N GLU A 282 -16.51 -3.56 -6.66
CA GLU A 282 -16.82 -3.11 -8.02
C GLU A 282 -17.87 -2.00 -7.99
N ALA A 283 -17.43 -0.75 -8.09
CA ALA A 283 -18.33 0.40 -8.02
C ALA A 283 -19.25 0.46 -9.25
N LEU A 284 -20.57 0.43 -8.99
CA LEU A 284 -21.61 0.63 -9.99
C LEU A 284 -22.15 2.06 -9.98
N ARG A 285 -21.96 2.77 -8.87
CA ARG A 285 -22.32 4.18 -8.70
C ARG A 285 -21.27 4.86 -7.84
N GLU A 286 -20.87 6.03 -8.27
CA GLU A 286 -20.00 6.95 -7.53
C GLU A 286 -20.65 8.34 -7.51
N SER A 287 -20.47 9.06 -6.41
CA SER A 287 -20.85 10.47 -6.33
C SER A 287 -20.09 11.32 -7.36
N GLY A 288 -20.74 12.36 -7.89
CA GLY A 288 -20.18 13.20 -8.96
C GLY A 288 -18.89 13.96 -8.61
N ILE A 289 -18.48 13.96 -7.33
CA ILE A 289 -17.18 14.46 -6.89
C ILE A 289 -16.02 13.59 -7.43
N PHE A 290 -16.21 12.27 -7.46
CA PHE A 290 -15.23 11.28 -7.90
C PHE A 290 -15.04 11.31 -9.42
N ALA A 291 -16.08 11.67 -10.19
CA ALA A 291 -16.03 11.89 -11.65
C ALA A 291 -14.89 12.78 -12.16
N LYS A 292 -14.33 13.58 -11.26
CA LYS A 292 -13.34 14.62 -11.55
C LYS A 292 -12.00 14.33 -10.89
N THR A 293 -11.82 13.25 -10.13
CA THR A 293 -10.52 12.90 -9.55
C THR A 293 -9.63 12.28 -10.62
N LEU A 294 -8.30 12.41 -10.47
CA LEU A 294 -7.34 11.76 -11.36
C LEU A 294 -7.18 10.26 -11.05
N PRO A 295 -7.11 9.83 -9.77
CA PRO A 295 -7.14 8.42 -9.42
C PRO A 295 -8.49 7.79 -9.79
N ASP A 296 -8.43 6.53 -10.22
CA ASP A 296 -9.57 5.70 -10.60
C ASP A 296 -10.36 5.21 -9.38
N GLY A 297 -9.69 4.96 -8.24
CA GLY A 297 -10.32 4.39 -7.05
C GLY A 297 -9.54 4.66 -5.76
N ILE A 298 -9.92 3.94 -4.69
CA ILE A 298 -9.30 4.05 -3.37
C ILE A 298 -8.92 2.66 -2.88
N LEU A 299 -7.72 2.55 -2.31
CA LEU A 299 -7.23 1.39 -1.57
C LEU A 299 -7.12 1.80 -0.10
N GLY A 300 -8.07 1.33 0.70
CA GLY A 300 -8.06 1.53 2.14
C GLY A 300 -6.87 0.87 2.85
N MET A 301 -6.19 1.65 3.67
CA MET A 301 -5.00 1.32 4.47
C MET A 301 -5.29 1.39 5.98
N GLY A 302 -6.55 1.54 6.36
CA GLY A 302 -7.04 1.50 7.73
C GLY A 302 -7.05 0.09 8.33
N VAL A 303 -7.73 -0.06 9.48
CA VAL A 303 -7.94 -1.36 10.12
C VAL A 303 -9.18 -2.02 9.52
N GLY A 304 -9.16 -3.34 9.25
CA GLY A 304 -10.27 -4.05 8.59
C GLY A 304 -11.62 -3.98 9.31
N THR A 305 -11.63 -3.66 10.60
CA THR A 305 -12.85 -3.37 11.39
C THR A 305 -13.62 -2.14 10.89
N LEU A 306 -12.99 -1.22 10.15
CA LEU A 306 -13.64 -0.10 9.45
C LEU A 306 -14.27 -0.48 8.11
N SER A 307 -13.93 -1.64 7.56
CA SER A 307 -14.40 -2.02 6.23
C SER A 307 -15.92 -2.14 6.24
N SER A 308 -16.58 -1.39 5.37
CA SER A 308 -18.03 -1.53 5.14
C SER A 308 -18.36 -2.93 4.65
N SER A 309 -17.43 -3.56 3.91
CA SER A 309 -17.56 -4.93 3.43
C SER A 309 -17.24 -6.00 4.49
N ARG A 310 -16.72 -5.60 5.67
CA ARG A 310 -16.23 -6.48 6.75
C ARG A 310 -15.16 -7.47 6.28
N GLN A 311 -14.41 -7.10 5.24
CA GLN A 311 -13.36 -7.93 4.66
C GLN A 311 -11.97 -7.48 5.13
N LEU A 312 -11.00 -8.38 4.96
CA LEU A 312 -9.60 -8.01 5.14
C LEU A 312 -9.18 -6.99 4.08
N THR A 313 -8.51 -5.93 4.53
CA THR A 313 -7.79 -4.96 3.69
C THR A 313 -6.69 -5.65 2.90
N VAL A 314 -6.21 -4.99 1.84
CA VAL A 314 -5.07 -5.48 1.05
C VAL A 314 -3.83 -5.68 1.91
N PHE A 315 -3.55 -4.75 2.82
CA PHE A 315 -2.39 -4.84 3.70
C PHE A 315 -2.48 -6.01 4.68
N GLU A 316 -3.65 -6.25 5.28
CA GLU A 316 -3.87 -7.41 6.14
C GLU A 316 -3.68 -8.73 5.38
N ASN A 317 -4.15 -8.79 4.13
CA ASN A 317 -3.91 -9.95 3.28
C ASN A 317 -2.43 -10.15 2.97
N MET A 318 -1.67 -9.08 2.71
CA MET A 318 -0.20 -9.18 2.56
C MET A 318 0.48 -9.71 3.82
N VAL A 319 0.08 -9.23 5.00
CA VAL A 319 0.60 -9.71 6.29
C VAL A 319 0.25 -11.20 6.49
N ARG A 320 -1.02 -11.56 6.29
CA ARG A 320 -1.53 -12.94 6.42
C ARG A 320 -0.82 -13.91 5.47
N GLN A 321 -0.52 -13.47 4.26
CA GLN A 321 0.17 -14.28 3.24
C GLN A 321 1.71 -14.28 3.41
N GLY A 322 2.23 -13.64 4.48
CA GLY A 322 3.66 -13.63 4.80
C GLY A 322 4.52 -12.89 3.77
N MET A 323 3.95 -11.86 3.13
CA MET A 323 4.58 -11.12 2.03
C MET A 323 5.53 -10.03 2.48
N LEU A 324 5.49 -9.65 3.75
CA LEU A 324 6.20 -8.50 4.28
C LEU A 324 7.20 -8.92 5.36
N PRO A 325 8.41 -8.30 5.41
CA PRO A 325 9.36 -8.54 6.50
C PRO A 325 8.83 -8.10 7.87
N ALA A 326 8.00 -7.05 7.90
CA ALA A 326 7.28 -6.61 9.09
C ALA A 326 5.86 -6.12 8.70
N PRO A 327 4.87 -6.24 9.59
CA PRO A 327 3.52 -5.71 9.38
C PRO A 327 3.47 -4.19 9.63
N VAL A 328 4.35 -3.46 8.94
CA VAL A 328 4.53 -2.02 9.02
C VAL A 328 4.41 -1.43 7.62
N PHE A 329 3.80 -0.26 7.49
CA PHE A 329 3.94 0.57 6.29
C PHE A 329 4.22 2.01 6.68
N SER A 330 4.76 2.79 5.74
CA SER A 330 5.11 4.17 6.01
C SER A 330 5.01 5.07 4.78
N PHE A 331 4.75 6.34 5.03
CA PHE A 331 4.61 7.38 4.01
C PHE A 331 5.72 8.42 4.15
N TYR A 332 6.40 8.65 3.03
CA TYR A 332 7.15 9.87 2.76
C TYR A 332 6.40 10.67 1.70
N ILE A 333 6.11 11.95 1.96
CA ILE A 333 5.40 12.80 1.01
C ILE A 333 6.29 13.99 0.69
N SER A 334 6.77 14.05 -0.56
CA SER A 334 7.63 15.14 -1.00
C SER A 334 6.87 16.47 -1.06
N ARG A 335 7.56 17.56 -0.69
CA ARG A 335 7.06 18.93 -0.85
C ARG A 335 7.24 19.48 -2.26
N SER A 336 8.18 18.94 -3.02
CA SER A 336 8.52 19.40 -4.35
C SER A 336 8.40 18.27 -5.37
N LYS A 337 7.87 18.62 -6.54
CA LYS A 337 7.77 17.72 -7.68
C LYS A 337 9.11 17.45 -8.34
N SER A 338 10.00 18.43 -8.32
CA SER A 338 11.34 18.35 -8.88
C SER A 338 12.35 17.85 -7.85
N ALA A 339 11.88 17.36 -6.69
CA ALA A 339 12.75 16.76 -5.70
C ALA A 339 13.42 15.54 -6.32
N ALA A 340 14.69 15.32 -5.98
CA ALA A 340 15.42 14.11 -6.40
C ALA A 340 14.72 12.83 -5.91
N VAL A 341 13.97 12.92 -4.81
CA VAL A 341 13.17 11.84 -4.24
C VAL A 341 11.69 12.24 -4.20
N GLY A 342 10.87 11.54 -4.99
CA GLY A 342 9.42 11.71 -5.00
C GLY A 342 8.73 11.14 -3.76
N SER A 343 7.42 11.36 -3.64
CA SER A 343 6.60 10.73 -2.59
C SER A 343 6.65 9.21 -2.69
N MET A 344 6.58 8.51 -1.57
CA MET A 344 6.76 7.06 -1.51
C MET A 344 5.94 6.43 -0.39
N LEU A 345 5.28 5.32 -0.73
CA LEU A 345 4.71 4.36 0.21
C LEU A 345 5.73 3.22 0.35
N THR A 346 6.06 2.88 1.59
CA THR A 346 6.92 1.74 1.90
C THR A 346 6.09 0.67 2.60
N LEU A 347 6.07 -0.56 2.09
CA LEU A 347 5.46 -1.71 2.75
C LEU A 347 6.55 -2.60 3.34
N GLY A 348 6.36 -3.09 4.55
CA GLY A 348 7.32 -3.94 5.23
C GLY A 348 8.31 -3.22 6.14
N GLY A 349 8.33 -1.88 6.17
CA GLY A 349 9.30 -1.17 7.00
C GLY A 349 9.34 0.34 6.80
N ILE A 350 10.51 0.89 7.10
CA ILE A 350 10.81 2.33 7.09
C ILE A 350 12.10 2.59 6.33
N ILE A 351 12.28 3.80 5.82
CA ILE A 351 13.50 4.21 5.08
C ILE A 351 14.23 5.30 5.89
N PRO A 352 15.32 4.95 6.60
CA PRO A 352 16.08 5.88 7.46
C PRO A 352 16.53 7.17 6.77
N GLU A 353 16.78 7.12 5.46
CA GLU A 353 17.26 8.26 4.68
C GLU A 353 16.20 9.35 4.50
N LEU A 354 14.91 9.02 4.67
CA LEU A 354 13.78 9.93 4.41
C LEU A 354 13.29 10.69 5.65
N TYR A 355 13.94 10.50 6.80
CA TYR A 355 13.63 11.25 8.01
C TYR A 355 14.88 11.66 8.79
N THR A 356 14.67 12.48 9.81
CA THR A 356 15.68 12.97 10.74
C THR A 356 15.10 12.99 12.15
N GLY A 357 15.98 12.91 13.15
CA GLY A 357 15.58 12.87 14.55
C GLY A 357 14.91 11.56 14.94
N ASN A 358 14.28 11.58 16.11
CA ASN A 358 13.59 10.42 16.69
C ASN A 358 12.11 10.41 16.32
N PHE A 359 11.52 9.23 16.33
CA PHE A 359 10.08 9.07 16.21
C PHE A 359 9.37 9.44 17.51
N THR A 360 8.25 10.13 17.38
CA THR A 360 7.20 10.21 18.39
C THR A 360 6.16 9.13 18.09
N PHE A 361 6.12 8.09 18.91
CA PHE A 361 5.16 6.99 18.77
C PHE A 361 3.93 7.19 19.67
N LEU A 362 2.78 6.85 19.12
CA LEU A 362 1.46 7.02 19.73
C LEU A 362 0.69 5.71 19.60
N HIS A 363 0.12 5.24 20.70
CA HIS A 363 -0.75 4.06 20.68
C HIS A 363 -2.09 4.40 20.06
N VAL A 364 -2.58 3.49 19.21
CA VAL A 364 -3.92 3.60 18.64
C VAL A 364 -4.94 3.34 19.75
N THR A 365 -5.89 4.27 19.94
CA THR A 365 -6.91 4.23 21.00
C THR A 365 -7.95 3.16 20.72
N VAL A 366 -8.52 3.20 19.51
CA VAL A 366 -9.51 2.25 19.02
C VAL A 366 -9.03 1.76 17.67
N PRO A 367 -8.81 0.45 17.47
CA PRO A 367 -8.36 -0.11 16.19
C PRO A 367 -9.53 -0.17 15.19
N ARG A 368 -10.16 0.98 14.95
CA ARG A 368 -10.99 1.31 13.78
C ARG A 368 -10.11 2.13 12.86
N TYR A 369 -9.84 3.37 13.24
CA TYR A 369 -8.94 4.27 12.54
C TYR A 369 -7.52 4.16 13.08
N TRP A 370 -6.57 4.79 12.40
CA TRP A 370 -5.27 5.14 12.98
C TRP A 370 -5.44 6.35 13.92
N GLU A 371 -6.29 6.18 14.92
CA GLU A 371 -6.70 7.17 15.90
C GLU A 371 -5.82 7.10 17.15
N PHE A 372 -5.34 8.24 17.62
CA PHE A 372 -4.57 8.39 18.85
C PHE A 372 -4.99 9.67 19.58
N ILE A 373 -4.50 9.85 20.81
CA ILE A 373 -4.70 11.09 21.57
C ILE A 373 -3.62 12.11 21.23
N MET A 374 -4.04 13.31 20.84
CA MET A 374 -3.20 14.50 20.80
C MET A 374 -3.40 15.29 22.09
N ASP A 375 -2.33 15.76 22.70
CA ASP A 375 -2.38 16.42 24.01
C ASP A 375 -2.93 17.84 23.90
N SER A 376 -2.43 18.60 22.91
CA SER A 376 -2.86 19.96 22.62
C SER A 376 -2.33 20.46 21.27
N ILE A 377 -2.89 21.58 20.80
CA ILE A 377 -2.29 22.40 19.73
C ILE A 377 -1.97 23.77 20.33
N GLU A 378 -0.73 24.21 20.18
CA GLU A 378 -0.23 25.47 20.74
C GLU A 378 0.25 26.41 19.65
N VAL A 379 -0.10 27.69 19.75
CA VAL A 379 0.40 28.72 18.82
C VAL A 379 1.56 29.48 19.48
N ALA A 380 2.68 29.55 18.77
CA ALA A 380 3.91 30.18 19.26
C ALA A 380 3.69 31.60 19.79
N GLY A 381 4.42 31.93 20.86
CA GLY A 381 4.27 33.19 21.60
C GLY A 381 3.04 33.22 22.50
N GLY A 382 2.51 32.06 22.91
CA GLY A 382 1.38 31.96 23.85
C GLY A 382 0.07 32.51 23.29
N ARG A 383 -0.10 32.52 21.96
CA ARG A 383 -1.22 33.18 21.30
C ARG A 383 -2.54 32.41 21.39
N GLY A 384 -2.47 31.11 21.70
CA GLY A 384 -3.64 30.27 21.93
C GLY A 384 -3.27 28.81 22.11
N THR A 385 -4.11 28.10 22.85
CA THR A 385 -4.05 26.66 23.05
C THR A 385 -5.41 26.05 22.71
N PHE A 386 -5.40 24.99 21.91
CA PHE A 386 -6.57 24.24 21.45
C PHE A 386 -6.41 22.78 21.84
N CYS A 387 -7.49 22.01 21.81
CA CYS A 387 -7.44 20.60 22.25
C CYS A 387 -6.82 20.43 23.66
N ALA A 388 -6.90 21.45 24.54
CA ALA A 388 -6.10 21.52 25.78
C ALA A 388 -6.36 20.43 26.84
N ARG A 389 -7.39 19.60 26.65
CA ARG A 389 -7.74 18.47 27.52
C ARG A 389 -7.46 17.12 26.86
N GLY A 390 -6.66 17.12 25.80
CA GLY A 390 -6.54 16.01 24.88
C GLY A 390 -7.73 15.92 23.92
N CYS A 391 -7.48 15.40 22.72
CA CYS A 391 -8.51 15.12 21.72
C CYS A 391 -8.16 13.93 20.85
N ASN A 392 -9.20 13.21 20.40
CA ASN A 392 -9.04 12.15 19.42
C ASN A 392 -8.53 12.73 18.11
N THR A 393 -7.54 12.06 17.54
CA THR A 393 -6.83 12.52 16.34
C THR A 393 -6.54 11.35 15.43
N ILE A 394 -6.84 11.48 14.13
CA ILE A 394 -6.61 10.45 13.12
C ILE A 394 -5.48 10.88 12.18
N ALA A 395 -4.54 9.98 11.90
CA ALA A 395 -3.60 10.15 10.79
C ALA A 395 -4.19 9.62 9.48
N ASP A 396 -4.43 10.53 8.52
CA ASP A 396 -5.19 10.23 7.32
C ASP A 396 -4.48 10.70 6.04
N SER A 397 -3.93 9.75 5.27
CA SER A 397 -3.30 10.03 3.98
C SER A 397 -4.30 10.37 2.87
N GLY A 398 -5.57 9.98 3.00
CA GLY A 398 -6.65 10.29 2.06
C GLY A 398 -7.19 11.71 2.22
N THR A 399 -7.02 12.30 3.40
CA THR A 399 -7.36 13.70 3.66
C THR A 399 -6.18 14.62 3.36
N THR A 400 -6.42 15.74 2.65
CA THR A 400 -5.36 16.72 2.36
C THR A 400 -5.05 17.66 3.52
N LEU A 401 -6.10 18.23 4.11
CA LEU A 401 -6.01 19.34 5.05
C LEU A 401 -5.91 18.82 6.49
N ILE A 402 -5.54 19.70 7.42
CA ILE A 402 -5.68 19.44 8.85
C ILE A 402 -7.11 19.84 9.22
N VAL A 403 -7.93 18.85 9.56
CA VAL A 403 -9.36 19.06 9.81
C VAL A 403 -9.60 19.03 11.31
N GLY A 404 -10.43 19.93 11.81
CA GLY A 404 -10.81 19.94 13.22
C GLY A 404 -12.18 20.53 13.45
N PRO A 405 -12.63 20.55 14.73
CA PRO A 405 -13.92 21.11 15.10
C PRO A 405 -14.06 22.56 14.63
N MET A 406 -15.20 22.88 13.99
CA MET A 406 -15.45 24.19 13.36
C MET A 406 -15.06 25.37 14.25
N LYS A 407 -15.41 25.32 15.55
CA LYS A 407 -15.13 26.41 16.50
C LYS A 407 -13.64 26.61 16.70
N GLU A 408 -12.91 25.54 17.03
CA GLU A 408 -11.46 25.59 17.30
C GLU A 408 -10.65 25.93 16.05
N ALA A 409 -10.89 25.23 14.93
CA ALA A 409 -10.17 25.48 13.69
C ALA A 409 -10.42 26.89 13.13
N ASN A 410 -11.64 27.44 13.27
CA ASN A 410 -11.91 28.83 12.88
C ASN A 410 -11.17 29.83 13.78
N MET A 411 -11.11 29.57 15.07
CA MET A 411 -10.43 30.43 16.03
C MET A 411 -8.91 30.39 15.81
N LEU A 412 -8.33 29.21 15.62
CA LEU A 412 -6.94 29.03 15.24
C LEU A 412 -6.61 29.84 13.97
N ASN A 413 -7.38 29.68 12.90
CA ASN A 413 -7.19 30.44 11.67
C ASN A 413 -7.21 31.97 11.89
N LYS A 414 -8.10 32.48 12.74
CA LYS A 414 -8.16 33.92 13.08
C LYS A 414 -6.89 34.37 13.81
N ILE A 415 -6.40 33.59 14.78
CA ILE A 415 -5.17 33.88 15.54
C ILE A 415 -3.94 33.88 14.62
N LEU A 416 -3.92 32.98 13.63
CA LEU A 416 -2.87 32.95 12.60
C LEU A 416 -2.96 34.12 11.61
N GLY A 417 -3.98 34.98 11.70
CA GLY A 417 -4.17 36.13 10.80
C GLY A 417 -4.74 35.74 9.43
N ALA A 418 -5.33 34.55 9.30
CA ALA A 418 -5.98 34.11 8.07
C ALA A 418 -7.32 34.84 7.87
N ARG A 419 -7.70 35.04 6.61
CA ARG A 419 -9.01 35.62 6.24
C ARG A 419 -9.96 34.53 5.81
N ARG A 420 -11.21 34.60 6.29
CA ARG A 420 -12.26 33.66 5.93
C ARG A 420 -12.53 33.71 4.43
N MET A 421 -12.65 32.55 3.82
CA MET A 421 -13.06 32.43 2.43
C MET A 421 -14.58 32.54 2.32
N PHE A 422 -15.07 33.56 1.62
CA PHE A 422 -16.52 33.77 1.47
C PHE A 422 -17.15 32.63 0.67
N GLY A 423 -18.25 32.07 1.18
CA GLY A 423 -18.96 30.95 0.55
C GLY A 423 -18.36 29.56 0.82
N MET A 424 -17.27 29.46 1.59
CA MET A 424 -16.69 28.19 2.04
C MET A 424 -16.57 28.19 3.56
N PRO A 425 -17.59 27.71 4.29
CA PRO A 425 -17.52 27.57 5.74
C PRO A 425 -16.30 26.74 6.15
N GLY A 426 -15.58 27.19 7.17
CA GLY A 426 -14.42 26.48 7.70
C GLY A 426 -13.11 26.67 6.92
N MET A 427 -13.12 27.36 5.76
CA MET A 427 -11.93 27.54 4.91
C MET A 427 -11.40 28.97 4.99
N TYR A 428 -10.06 29.10 5.03
CA TYR A 428 -9.36 30.38 5.18
C TYR A 428 -8.16 30.47 4.24
N PHE A 429 -7.69 31.69 4.00
CA PHE A 429 -6.49 31.95 3.21
C PHE A 429 -5.59 33.00 3.87
N PHE A 430 -4.30 32.87 3.64
CA PHE A 430 -3.26 33.80 4.06
C PHE A 430 -2.88 34.76 2.94
N ASN A 431 -2.21 35.85 3.31
CA ASN A 431 -1.46 36.65 2.36
C ASN A 431 -0.16 35.91 1.99
N CYS A 432 -0.04 35.48 0.74
CA CYS A 432 1.12 34.74 0.22
C CYS A 432 2.47 35.45 0.41
N PHE A 433 2.49 36.77 0.55
CA PHE A 433 3.72 37.54 0.74
C PHE A 433 4.19 37.64 2.20
N ARG A 434 3.40 37.09 3.15
CA ARG A 434 3.68 37.19 4.59
C ARG A 434 3.78 35.83 5.29
N LEU A 435 3.94 34.74 4.54
CA LEU A 435 3.97 33.38 5.10
C LEU A 435 5.11 33.18 6.11
N SER A 436 6.28 33.78 5.87
CA SER A 436 7.43 33.71 6.78
C SER A 436 7.24 34.48 8.10
N ARG A 437 6.17 35.27 8.22
CA ARG A 437 5.84 36.02 9.45
C ARG A 437 4.71 35.37 10.25
N LEU A 438 4.14 34.28 9.75
CA LEU A 438 3.10 33.57 10.46
C LEU A 438 3.74 32.82 11.65
N PRO A 439 3.05 32.74 12.81
CA PRO A 439 3.59 32.08 13.98
C PRO A 439 3.61 30.56 13.78
N ASP A 440 4.60 29.89 14.36
CA ASP A 440 4.62 28.44 14.36
C ASP A 440 3.43 27.86 15.14
N VAL A 441 2.98 26.67 14.71
CA VAL A 441 1.91 25.90 15.34
C VAL A 441 2.47 24.56 15.76
N ASP A 442 2.38 24.28 17.04
CA ASP A 442 2.92 23.09 17.68
C ASP A 442 1.81 22.10 17.98
N PHE A 443 2.00 20.86 17.54
CA PHE A 443 1.16 19.73 17.90
C PHE A 443 1.87 18.97 19.01
N ILE A 444 1.28 18.92 20.19
CA ILE A 444 1.85 18.23 21.34
C ILE A 444 1.32 16.80 21.34
N LEU A 445 2.22 15.84 21.11
CA LEU A 445 1.91 14.42 20.96
C LEU A 445 2.77 13.61 21.94
N ASN A 446 2.15 13.01 22.95
CA ASN A 446 2.84 12.26 24.01
C ASN A 446 3.98 13.11 24.62
N GLY A 447 3.69 14.36 24.94
CA GLY A 447 4.63 15.35 25.48
C GLY A 447 5.69 15.88 24.49
N ASN A 448 5.75 15.37 23.26
CA ASN A 448 6.70 15.83 22.24
C ASN A 448 6.10 16.91 21.37
N ARG A 449 6.91 17.93 21.03
CA ARG A 449 6.49 19.08 20.21
C ARG A 449 6.77 18.83 18.73
N LEU A 450 5.72 18.75 17.93
CA LEU A 450 5.80 18.67 16.46
C LEU A 450 5.34 19.98 15.83
N THR A 451 6.31 20.82 15.47
CA THR A 451 6.11 22.16 14.92
C THR A 451 5.80 22.17 13.42
N LEU A 452 4.78 22.94 13.03
CA LEU A 452 4.53 23.38 11.66
C LEU A 452 4.80 24.88 11.55
N THR A 453 5.64 25.27 10.60
CA THR A 453 5.88 26.68 10.26
C THR A 453 4.79 27.24 9.36
N GLY A 454 4.75 28.57 9.20
CA GLY A 454 3.87 29.26 8.26
C GLY A 454 3.83 28.69 6.84
N ALA A 455 4.96 28.16 6.35
CA ALA A 455 5.03 27.51 5.05
C ALA A 455 4.42 26.10 5.07
N ASP A 456 4.54 25.38 6.18
CA ASP A 456 4.11 23.99 6.33
C ASP A 456 2.58 23.86 6.35
N TYR A 457 1.90 24.78 7.04
CA TYR A 457 0.43 24.80 7.10
C TYR A 457 -0.21 25.70 6.04
N THR A 458 0.48 25.99 4.94
CA THR A 458 -0.07 26.75 3.81
C THR A 458 -0.08 25.91 2.53
N VAL A 459 -1.27 25.71 1.95
CA VAL A 459 -1.45 25.03 0.66
C VAL A 459 -1.55 26.09 -0.46
N LYS A 460 -0.56 26.12 -1.37
CA LYS A 460 -0.55 27.06 -2.49
C LYS A 460 -1.31 26.48 -3.69
N ILE A 461 -2.37 27.17 -4.12
CA ILE A 461 -3.16 26.84 -5.31
C ILE A 461 -3.11 28.04 -6.27
N GLY A 462 -2.20 27.99 -7.23
CA GLY A 462 -1.89 29.13 -8.08
C GLY A 462 -1.40 30.31 -7.25
N ARG A 463 -2.16 31.42 -7.23
CA ARG A 463 -1.84 32.63 -6.45
C ARG A 463 -2.52 32.68 -5.07
N VAL A 464 -3.29 31.66 -4.71
CA VAL A 464 -4.01 31.58 -3.44
C VAL A 464 -3.19 30.76 -2.46
N CYS A 465 -2.99 31.30 -1.26
CA CYS A 465 -2.35 30.59 -0.15
C CYS A 465 -3.43 30.17 0.83
N LEU A 466 -3.98 28.98 0.63
CA LEU A 466 -5.00 28.42 1.48
C LEU A 466 -4.39 28.00 2.82
N SER A 467 -5.10 28.25 3.92
CA SER A 467 -4.75 27.66 5.21
C SER A 467 -5.00 26.17 5.19
N ALA A 468 -4.05 25.39 5.72
CA ALA A 468 -4.21 23.95 5.87
C ALA A 468 -5.26 23.58 6.92
N PHE A 469 -5.66 24.50 7.79
CA PHE A 469 -6.64 24.25 8.86
C PHE A 469 -8.06 24.45 8.34
N ARG A 470 -8.86 23.37 8.30
CA ARG A 470 -10.28 23.38 7.92
C ARG A 470 -11.17 23.08 9.12
N GLY A 471 -12.16 23.93 9.35
CA GLY A 471 -13.23 23.67 10.31
C GLY A 471 -14.36 22.85 9.69
N ILE A 472 -14.82 21.81 10.38
CA ILE A 472 -16.01 21.02 10.00
C ILE A 472 -17.04 21.04 11.13
N LEU A 473 -18.33 21.04 10.75
CA LEU A 473 -19.40 20.92 11.73
C LEU A 473 -19.40 19.49 12.26
N ASP A 474 -19.59 19.38 13.57
CA ASP A 474 -19.85 18.10 14.21
C ASP A 474 -21.19 17.57 13.67
N ASN A 475 -21.17 16.41 13.02
CA ASN A 475 -22.35 15.73 12.50
C ASN A 475 -22.85 14.62 13.44
N GLY A 476 -22.26 14.46 14.62
CA GLY A 476 -22.60 13.43 15.61
C GLY A 476 -22.00 12.05 15.34
N GLU A 477 -21.42 11.80 14.17
CA GLU A 477 -20.79 10.52 13.81
C GLU A 477 -19.30 10.47 14.19
N MET A 478 -18.63 11.62 14.19
CA MET A 478 -17.27 11.79 14.69
C MET A 478 -17.22 12.99 15.67
N PRO A 479 -17.60 12.80 16.94
CA PRO A 479 -17.60 13.90 17.89
C PRO A 479 -16.17 14.45 18.06
N ALA A 480 -16.03 15.75 17.81
CA ALA A 480 -14.85 16.58 18.09
C ALA A 480 -13.45 15.98 17.75
N THR A 481 -13.31 15.27 16.64
CA THR A 481 -12.04 14.63 16.22
C THR A 481 -11.20 15.54 15.32
N TRP A 482 -9.88 15.54 15.52
CA TRP A 482 -8.92 16.15 14.59
C TRP A 482 -8.42 15.14 13.57
N ILE A 483 -8.12 15.57 12.36
CA ILE A 483 -7.53 14.74 11.30
C ILE A 483 -6.23 15.41 10.86
N LEU A 484 -5.12 14.70 11.01
CA LEU A 484 -3.82 15.07 10.49
C LEU A 484 -3.68 14.52 9.07
N GLY A 485 -4.08 15.34 8.10
CA GLY A 485 -4.01 15.00 6.69
C GLY A 485 -2.60 14.99 6.11
N SER A 486 -2.52 14.78 4.79
CA SER A 486 -1.29 14.76 4.01
C SER A 486 -0.45 16.04 4.13
N THR A 487 -1.04 17.20 4.49
CA THR A 487 -0.28 18.42 4.78
C THR A 487 0.60 18.29 6.03
N PHE A 488 0.11 17.64 7.09
CA PHE A 488 0.92 17.33 8.27
C PHE A 488 1.97 16.26 7.93
N MET A 489 1.54 15.19 7.25
CA MET A 489 2.40 14.05 6.86
C MET A 489 3.46 14.43 5.81
N LYS A 490 3.32 15.56 5.10
CA LYS A 490 4.41 16.15 4.29
C LYS A 490 5.55 16.66 5.15
N THR A 491 5.27 17.14 6.36
CA THR A 491 6.30 17.64 7.26
C THR A 491 6.90 16.51 8.10
N TYR A 492 6.11 15.47 8.36
CA TYR A 492 6.49 14.35 9.21
C TYR A 492 6.37 13.02 8.47
N TYR A 493 7.49 12.34 8.29
CA TYR A 493 7.52 10.95 7.86
C TYR A 493 6.66 10.12 8.83
N THR A 494 5.70 9.39 8.29
CA THR A 494 4.66 8.75 9.10
C THR A 494 4.73 7.24 8.95
N VAL A 495 4.75 6.53 10.07
CA VAL A 495 4.82 5.07 10.17
C VAL A 495 3.55 4.54 10.80
N PHE A 496 3.03 3.46 10.26
CA PHE A 496 1.87 2.74 10.76
C PHE A 496 2.29 1.30 11.03
N ASP A 497 2.34 0.92 12.31
CA ASP A 497 2.68 -0.44 12.72
C ASP A 497 1.40 -1.17 13.10
N ARG A 498 1.08 -2.18 12.30
CA ARG A 498 -0.16 -2.93 12.43
C ARG A 498 -0.11 -4.01 13.50
N LYS A 499 1.08 -4.50 13.85
CA LYS A 499 1.24 -5.51 14.90
C LYS A 499 1.09 -4.90 16.28
N ASN A 500 1.71 -3.74 16.49
CA ASN A 500 1.69 -3.05 17.78
C ASN A 500 0.58 -2.02 17.90
N PHE A 501 -0.15 -1.73 16.80
CA PHE A 501 -1.17 -0.69 16.73
C PHE A 501 -0.63 0.65 17.22
N ILE A 502 0.45 1.12 16.58
CA ILE A 502 1.07 2.42 16.86
C ILE A 502 1.24 3.23 15.58
N VAL A 503 1.15 4.56 15.73
CA VAL A 503 1.49 5.53 14.69
C VAL A 503 2.75 6.27 15.14
N GLY A 504 3.72 6.43 14.23
CA GLY A 504 4.98 7.10 14.50
C GLY A 504 5.20 8.29 13.58
N PHE A 505 5.65 9.42 14.14
CA PHE A 505 6.02 10.62 13.38
C PHE A 505 7.48 11.00 13.61
N ALA A 506 8.24 11.21 12.54
CA ALA A 506 9.60 11.78 12.58
C ALA A 506 9.72 12.89 11.54
N LYS A 507 10.62 13.86 11.73
CA LYS A 507 10.75 14.99 10.79
C LYS A 507 11.18 14.47 9.42
N ALA A 508 10.39 14.72 8.37
CA ALA A 508 10.71 14.29 7.02
C ALA A 508 11.98 15.01 6.51
N ARG A 509 12.86 14.26 5.84
CA ARG A 509 14.03 14.82 5.15
C ARG A 509 13.63 15.13 3.71
N HIS A 510 13.57 16.42 3.36
CA HIS A 510 13.32 16.84 1.99
C HIS A 510 14.63 17.13 1.25
N PHE A 511 14.64 16.84 -0.05
CA PHE A 511 15.81 16.91 -0.94
C PHE A 511 15.59 17.91 -2.07
#